data_AF-A0A354WGB4-F1
#
_entry.id   AF-A0A354WGB4-F1
#
_cell.length_a   1.000
_cell.length_b   1.000
_cell.length_c   1.000
_cell.angle_alpha   90.00
_cell.angle_beta   90.00
_cell.angle_gamma   90.00
#
_symmetry.space_group_name_H-M   'P 1'
#
loop_
_entity.id
_entity.type
_entity.pdbx_description
1 polymer ?
#
loop_
_entity_poly.entity_id
_entity_poly.type
_entity_poly.pdbx_seq_one_letter_code
_entity_poly.pdbx_strand_id
1 'polypeptide(L)'
;MNTTSSHNNHKQFQIDKLVDSWRHLSPEVIGRLPQGILAKMSEQQQRSGKSHVAESRIDDLETTAKPQPSNSAKIATKIIVVMISALTFSAGTQLLTSRLGSMALPAAMAGGGLASFLVDDRATKVTTKARLAHSTKQALGSIIEQKKSQPPINELGELYYSSQTGLIQEIEGKNLGKQLWIDGALAGSLSAAEFTVSFWIVAQLGLPGGLLIQGIAASLPVTLIWIAAAFQSDQFELPEEFADLINQYEPALFPPAGISEEELQELLIVEIGEEKRIDNAVKFVAEGDDSGRLKNLPMAEADYDINQMRDRKHQLEKERDMAVEKRLFA
;
A
#
# COMPACT_ATOMS: atom_id res chain seq x y z
N MET A 1 28.11 17.33 -4.40
CA MET A 1 27.35 16.09 -4.14
C MET A 1 25.81 16.23 -4.25
N ASN A 2 25.22 17.40 -4.56
CA ASN A 2 23.75 17.55 -4.67
C ASN A 2 23.19 17.69 -6.11
N THR A 3 24.02 17.59 -7.14
CA THR A 3 23.59 17.83 -8.54
C THR A 3 23.05 16.59 -9.24
N THR A 4 23.52 15.39 -8.87
CA THR A 4 23.15 14.12 -9.53
C THR A 4 21.74 13.66 -9.13
N SER A 5 21.40 13.70 -7.84
CA SER A 5 20.05 13.39 -7.33
C SER A 5 18.99 14.32 -7.92
N SER A 6 19.27 15.63 -8.04
CA SER A 6 18.36 16.58 -8.69
C SER A 6 18.17 16.31 -10.18
N HIS A 7 19.20 15.80 -10.87
CA HIS A 7 19.13 15.51 -12.30
C HIS A 7 18.37 14.21 -12.59
N ASN A 8 18.50 13.20 -11.73
CA ASN A 8 17.79 11.93 -11.85
C ASN A 8 16.29 12.10 -11.58
N ASN A 9 15.92 12.86 -10.56
CA ASN A 9 14.51 13.21 -10.29
C ASN A 9 13.89 14.00 -11.46
N HIS A 10 14.68 14.86 -12.10
CA HIS A 10 14.20 15.62 -13.25
C HIS A 10 13.96 14.74 -14.48
N LYS A 11 14.82 13.73 -14.72
CA LYS A 11 14.68 12.78 -15.83
C LYS A 11 13.47 11.86 -15.63
N GLN A 12 13.30 11.31 -14.43
CA GLN A 12 12.14 10.50 -14.08
C GLN A 12 10.83 11.29 -14.26
N PHE A 13 10.79 12.52 -13.77
CA PHE A 13 9.64 13.41 -13.97
C PHE A 13 9.32 13.66 -15.46
N GLN A 14 10.32 13.70 -16.34
CA GLN A 14 10.08 13.84 -17.78
C GLN A 14 9.41 12.60 -18.37
N ILE A 15 9.86 11.40 -17.96
CA ILE A 15 9.28 10.12 -18.35
C ILE A 15 7.81 10.07 -17.92
N ASP A 16 7.56 10.28 -16.62
CA ASP A 16 6.21 10.16 -16.06
C ASP A 16 5.24 11.14 -16.73
N LYS A 17 5.67 12.37 -16.98
CA LYS A 17 4.87 13.38 -17.67
C LYS A 17 4.56 12.98 -19.12
N LEU A 18 5.50 12.34 -19.81
CA LEU A 18 5.35 11.92 -21.19
C LEU A 18 4.39 10.73 -21.28
N VAL A 19 4.60 9.70 -20.46
CA VAL A 19 3.69 8.53 -20.38
C VAL A 19 2.29 8.99 -19.96
N ASP A 20 2.17 9.90 -18.98
CA ASP A 20 0.87 10.43 -18.54
C ASP A 20 0.12 11.19 -19.62
N SER A 21 0.83 11.83 -20.55
CA SER A 21 0.21 12.54 -21.67
C SER A 21 -0.52 11.61 -22.63
N TRP A 22 -0.08 10.35 -22.75
CA TRP A 22 -0.68 9.38 -23.66
C TRP A 22 -2.12 8.99 -23.28
N ARG A 23 -2.45 9.05 -21.99
CA ARG A 23 -3.83 8.87 -21.49
C ARG A 23 -4.82 9.92 -22.00
N HIS A 24 -4.32 11.04 -22.48
CA HIS A 24 -5.11 12.17 -22.95
C HIS A 24 -5.20 12.25 -24.48
N LEU A 25 -4.58 11.29 -25.19
CA LEU A 25 -4.71 11.19 -26.65
C LEU A 25 -6.15 10.88 -27.05
N SER A 26 -6.59 11.45 -28.17
CA SER A 26 -7.91 11.14 -28.69
C SER A 26 -8.00 9.68 -29.16
N PRO A 27 -9.19 9.04 -29.05
CA PRO A 27 -9.38 7.67 -29.52
C PRO A 27 -9.05 7.49 -31.01
N GLU A 28 -9.25 8.53 -31.82
CA GLU A 28 -8.91 8.53 -33.25
C GLU A 28 -7.41 8.39 -33.48
N VAL A 29 -6.58 9.08 -32.68
CA VAL A 29 -5.12 8.97 -32.77
C VAL A 29 -4.70 7.56 -32.36
N ILE A 30 -5.26 7.03 -31.27
CA ILE A 30 -5.00 5.66 -30.81
C ILE A 30 -5.33 4.64 -31.91
N GLY A 31 -6.50 4.76 -32.55
CA GLY A 31 -6.93 3.83 -33.62
C GLY A 31 -6.04 3.84 -34.87
N ARG A 32 -5.27 4.92 -35.10
CA ARG A 32 -4.31 5.03 -36.21
C ARG A 32 -2.92 4.51 -35.86
N LEU A 33 -2.62 4.29 -34.57
CA LEU A 33 -1.30 3.85 -34.17
C LEU A 33 -1.05 2.37 -34.53
N PRO A 34 0.17 2.03 -34.98
CA PRO A 34 0.55 0.64 -35.20
C PRO A 34 0.47 -0.18 -33.91
N GLN A 35 0.05 -1.46 -34.03
CA GLN A 35 -0.07 -2.37 -32.88
C GLN A 35 1.23 -2.50 -32.07
N GLY A 36 2.40 -2.48 -32.71
CA GLY A 36 3.68 -2.57 -32.00
C GLY A 36 3.97 -1.36 -31.11
N ILE A 37 3.53 -0.16 -31.50
CA ILE A 37 3.69 1.06 -30.69
C ILE A 37 2.64 1.08 -29.57
N LEU A 38 1.40 0.74 -29.88
CA LEU A 38 0.34 0.61 -28.88
C LEU A 38 0.70 -0.41 -27.80
N ALA A 39 1.31 -1.54 -28.15
CA ALA A 39 1.79 -2.53 -27.20
C ALA A 39 2.84 -1.95 -26.24
N LYS A 40 3.84 -1.22 -26.77
CA LYS A 40 4.86 -0.55 -25.96
C LYS A 40 4.27 0.54 -25.05
N MET A 41 3.39 1.38 -25.60
CA MET A 41 2.69 2.40 -24.82
C MET A 41 1.85 1.77 -23.72
N SER A 42 1.17 0.65 -24.00
CA SER A 42 0.36 -0.10 -23.03
C SER A 42 1.21 -0.66 -21.91
N GLU A 43 2.34 -1.31 -22.24
CA GLU A 43 3.30 -1.84 -21.26
C GLU A 43 3.81 -0.72 -20.34
N GLN A 44 4.23 0.40 -20.94
CA GLN A 44 4.73 1.56 -20.20
C GLN A 44 3.66 2.20 -19.32
N GLN A 45 2.43 2.32 -19.82
CA GLN A 45 1.32 2.85 -19.05
C GLN A 45 0.94 1.94 -17.88
N GLN A 46 1.00 0.62 -18.07
CA GLN A 46 0.76 -0.37 -17.03
C GLN A 46 1.85 -0.30 -15.95
N ARG A 47 3.13 -0.20 -16.36
CA ARG A 47 4.25 -0.06 -15.43
C ARG A 47 4.17 1.25 -14.65
N SER A 48 3.88 2.36 -15.32
CA SER A 48 3.68 3.67 -14.67
C SER A 48 2.52 3.63 -13.68
N GLY A 49 1.38 3.02 -14.04
CA GLY A 49 0.25 2.84 -13.12
C GLY A 49 0.61 2.03 -11.87
N LYS A 50 1.29 0.90 -12.06
CA LYS A 50 1.80 0.07 -10.94
C LYS A 50 2.78 0.83 -10.05
N SER A 51 3.74 1.56 -10.65
CA SER A 51 4.73 2.34 -9.91
C SER A 51 4.08 3.44 -9.09
N HIS A 52 3.20 4.24 -9.68
CA HIS A 52 2.52 5.34 -8.99
C HIS A 52 1.69 4.86 -7.78
N VAL A 53 0.94 3.76 -7.95
CA VAL A 53 0.16 3.22 -6.83
C VAL A 53 1.07 2.58 -5.78
N ALA A 54 2.18 1.95 -6.18
CA ALA A 54 3.15 1.40 -5.25
C ALA A 54 3.83 2.50 -4.42
N GLU A 55 4.27 3.59 -5.04
CA GLU A 55 4.89 4.74 -4.37
C GLU A 55 3.90 5.39 -3.39
N SER A 56 2.70 5.75 -3.86
CA SER A 56 1.67 6.31 -2.98
C SER A 56 1.30 5.37 -1.84
N ARG A 57 1.29 4.05 -2.09
CA ARG A 57 0.95 3.07 -1.06
C ARG A 57 2.06 2.88 -0.05
N ILE A 58 3.32 2.87 -0.50
CA ILE A 58 4.49 2.80 0.39
C ILE A 58 4.48 4.02 1.31
N ASP A 59 4.30 5.23 0.78
CA ASP A 59 4.23 6.46 1.57
C ASP A 59 3.12 6.42 2.63
N ASP A 60 1.92 5.94 2.25
CA ASP A 60 0.80 5.78 3.19
C ASP A 60 1.15 4.81 4.34
N LEU A 61 1.81 3.69 4.01
CA LEU A 61 2.13 2.62 4.96
C LEU A 61 3.35 2.95 5.83
N GLU A 62 4.32 3.70 5.31
CA GLU A 62 5.61 3.97 5.94
C GLU A 62 5.45 4.64 7.31
N THR A 63 4.47 5.54 7.42
CA THR A 63 4.17 6.27 8.67
C THR A 63 3.86 5.33 9.85
N THR A 64 3.22 4.20 9.57
CA THR A 64 2.81 3.22 10.58
C THR A 64 3.79 2.04 10.66
N ALA A 65 4.53 1.74 9.59
CA ALA A 65 5.56 0.70 9.58
C ALA A 65 6.85 1.09 10.34
N LYS A 66 7.19 2.39 10.37
CA LYS A 66 8.41 2.92 11.01
C LYS A 66 8.62 2.52 12.49
N PRO A 67 7.63 2.63 13.38
CA PRO A 67 7.78 2.17 14.75
C PRO A 67 7.69 0.64 14.81
N GLN A 68 8.84 -0.05 14.76
CA GLN A 68 8.92 -1.47 15.07
C GLN A 68 9.40 -1.67 16.52
N PRO A 69 8.50 -1.78 17.50
CA PRO A 69 8.90 -2.06 18.87
C PRO A 69 9.55 -3.45 18.97
N SER A 70 10.54 -3.56 19.85
CA SER A 70 11.26 -4.83 20.07
C SER A 70 10.33 -5.98 20.47
N ASN A 71 10.66 -7.21 20.06
CA ASN A 71 9.95 -8.42 20.47
C ASN A 71 9.79 -8.52 22.00
N SER A 72 10.77 -8.04 22.77
CA SER A 72 10.72 -7.98 24.23
C SER A 72 9.58 -7.09 24.75
N ALA A 73 9.33 -5.95 24.09
CA ALA A 73 8.23 -5.06 24.43
C ALA A 73 6.86 -5.67 24.10
N LYS A 74 6.75 -6.38 22.97
CA LYS A 74 5.54 -7.14 22.57
C LYS A 74 5.20 -8.20 23.62
N ILE A 75 6.19 -8.99 24.04
CA ILE A 75 6.03 -10.02 25.07
C ILE A 75 5.64 -9.41 26.42
N ALA A 76 6.33 -8.36 26.86
CA ALA A 76 6.04 -7.68 28.13
C ALA A 76 4.59 -7.14 28.15
N THR A 77 4.14 -6.54 27.05
CA THR A 77 2.78 -6.01 26.93
C THR A 77 1.73 -7.11 27.00
N LYS A 78 1.93 -8.23 26.27
CA LYS A 78 1.04 -9.40 26.33
C LYS A 78 0.94 -9.96 27.77
N ILE A 79 2.06 -10.05 28.49
CA ILE A 79 2.08 -10.52 29.88
C ILE A 79 1.29 -9.57 30.80
N ILE A 80 1.47 -8.25 30.66
CA ILE A 80 0.74 -7.25 31.47
C ILE A 80 -0.76 -7.32 31.18
N VAL A 81 -1.16 -7.42 29.92
CA VAL A 81 -2.56 -7.56 29.52
C VAL A 81 -3.15 -8.84 30.11
N VAL A 82 -2.47 -9.98 29.98
CA VAL A 82 -2.93 -11.24 30.60
C VAL A 82 -3.05 -11.13 32.12
N MET A 83 -2.14 -10.43 32.81
CA MET A 83 -2.26 -10.23 34.26
C MET A 83 -3.46 -9.35 34.64
N ILE A 84 -3.67 -8.23 33.96
CA ILE A 84 -4.83 -7.34 34.18
C ILE A 84 -6.13 -8.07 33.85
N SER A 85 -6.14 -8.85 32.77
CA SER A 85 -7.28 -9.64 32.36
C SER A 85 -7.55 -10.81 33.31
N ALA A 86 -6.53 -11.50 33.84
CA ALA A 86 -6.72 -12.55 34.83
C ALA A 86 -7.35 -12.00 36.14
N LEU A 87 -7.03 -10.76 36.51
CA LEU A 87 -7.66 -10.09 37.65
C LEU A 87 -9.13 -9.73 37.38
N THR A 88 -9.47 -9.39 36.13
CA THR A 88 -10.83 -8.96 35.74
C THR A 88 -11.75 -10.11 35.26
N PHE A 89 -11.21 -11.19 34.69
CA PHE A 89 -11.90 -12.38 34.14
C PHE A 89 -11.91 -13.58 35.10
N SER A 90 -11.41 -13.43 36.33
CA SER A 90 -11.43 -14.53 37.30
C SER A 90 -12.84 -14.91 37.74
N ALA A 91 -13.84 -14.04 37.51
CA ALA A 91 -15.17 -14.20 38.06
C ALA A 91 -15.90 -15.43 37.47
N GLY A 92 -15.88 -15.61 36.14
CA GLY A 92 -16.52 -16.77 35.51
C GLY A 92 -15.79 -18.10 35.74
N THR A 93 -14.47 -18.04 35.87
CA THR A 93 -13.64 -19.20 36.17
C THR A 93 -13.68 -19.56 37.67
N GLN A 94 -13.91 -18.61 38.57
CA GLN A 94 -14.21 -18.85 39.98
C GLN A 94 -15.49 -19.67 40.15
N LEU A 95 -16.52 -19.46 39.31
CA LEU A 95 -17.72 -20.29 39.34
C LEU A 95 -17.43 -21.74 38.95
N LEU A 96 -16.64 -21.93 37.88
CA LEU A 96 -16.25 -23.26 37.39
C LEU A 96 -15.31 -24.01 38.35
N THR A 97 -14.48 -23.26 39.08
CA THR A 97 -13.45 -23.82 39.99
C THR A 97 -13.86 -23.79 41.46
N SER A 98 -15.04 -23.25 41.78
CA SER A 98 -15.57 -23.11 43.15
C SER A 98 -15.57 -24.42 43.96
N ARG A 99 -15.63 -25.58 43.29
CA ARG A 99 -15.58 -26.91 43.90
C ARG A 99 -14.19 -27.39 44.29
N LEU A 100 -13.12 -26.65 43.94
CA LEU A 100 -11.72 -27.02 44.19
C LEU A 100 -11.17 -26.53 45.55
N GLY A 101 -12.01 -25.93 46.41
CA GLY A 101 -11.61 -25.52 47.76
C GLY A 101 -10.48 -24.49 47.75
N SER A 102 -9.37 -24.76 48.45
CA SER A 102 -8.20 -23.86 48.50
C SER A 102 -7.53 -23.64 47.14
N MET A 103 -7.75 -24.52 46.17
CA MET A 103 -7.24 -24.39 44.80
C MET A 103 -8.19 -23.63 43.87
N ALA A 104 -9.38 -23.25 44.33
CA ALA A 104 -10.37 -22.54 43.51
C ALA A 104 -9.83 -21.20 42.99
N LEU A 105 -9.22 -20.39 43.85
CA LEU A 105 -8.73 -19.06 43.47
C LEU A 105 -7.51 -19.15 42.52
N PRO A 106 -6.47 -19.96 42.79
CA PRO A 106 -5.39 -20.19 41.82
C PRO A 106 -5.86 -20.78 40.49
N ALA A 107 -6.76 -21.77 40.52
CA ALA A 107 -7.30 -22.39 39.30
C ALA A 107 -8.16 -21.41 38.49
N ALA A 108 -8.93 -20.55 39.16
CA ALA A 108 -9.69 -19.49 38.52
C ALA A 108 -8.78 -18.47 37.85
N MET A 109 -7.72 -18.03 38.55
CA MET A 109 -6.75 -17.10 37.95
C MET A 109 -6.04 -17.71 36.74
N ALA A 110 -5.64 -18.98 36.81
CA ALA A 110 -5.03 -19.68 35.68
C ALA A 110 -5.98 -19.86 34.50
N GLY A 111 -7.22 -20.31 34.77
CA GLY A 111 -8.26 -20.47 33.75
C GLY A 111 -8.66 -19.13 33.12
N GLY A 112 -8.80 -18.09 33.94
CA GLY A 112 -9.12 -16.73 33.50
C GLY A 112 -8.01 -16.17 32.62
N GLY A 113 -6.75 -16.32 33.03
CA GLY A 113 -5.60 -15.92 32.23
C GLY A 113 -5.53 -16.60 30.85
N LEU A 114 -5.81 -17.91 30.77
CA LEU A 114 -5.85 -18.64 29.50
C LEU A 114 -7.01 -18.19 28.60
N ALA A 115 -8.21 -18.05 29.17
CA ALA A 115 -9.37 -17.56 28.42
C ALA A 115 -9.11 -16.15 27.89
N SER A 116 -8.63 -15.23 28.74
CA SER A 116 -8.28 -13.87 28.35
C SER A 116 -7.19 -13.82 27.29
N PHE A 117 -6.16 -14.66 27.37
CA PHE A 117 -5.12 -14.75 26.34
C PHE A 117 -5.71 -15.14 24.98
N LEU A 118 -6.63 -16.11 24.95
CA LEU A 118 -7.31 -16.52 23.71
C LEU A 118 -8.23 -15.43 23.16
N VAL A 119 -8.99 -14.73 24.02
CA VAL A 119 -9.85 -13.62 23.58
C VAL A 119 -9.00 -12.47 23.06
N ASP A 120 -7.93 -12.11 23.76
CA ASP A 120 -7.01 -11.03 23.39
C ASP A 120 -6.29 -11.33 22.06
N ASP A 121 -5.75 -12.53 21.87
CA ASP A 121 -5.12 -12.94 20.60
C ASP A 121 -6.11 -12.85 19.43
N ARG A 122 -7.35 -13.33 19.61
CA ARG A 122 -8.37 -13.30 18.56
C ARG A 122 -8.88 -11.89 18.30
N ALA A 123 -9.15 -11.12 19.35
CA ALA A 123 -9.56 -9.72 19.24
C ALA A 123 -8.49 -8.89 18.53
N THR A 124 -7.21 -9.08 18.88
CA THR A 124 -6.08 -8.41 18.23
C THR A 124 -6.08 -8.73 16.74
N LYS A 125 -6.10 -10.02 16.37
CA LYS A 125 -6.16 -10.45 14.95
C LYS A 125 -7.36 -9.88 14.19
N VAL A 126 -8.54 -9.83 14.81
CA VAL A 126 -9.73 -9.24 14.19
C VAL A 126 -9.52 -7.75 13.95
N THR A 127 -9.05 -7.02 14.96
CA THR A 127 -8.81 -5.57 14.83
C THR A 127 -7.75 -5.27 13.78
N THR A 128 -6.64 -6.00 13.75
CA THR A 128 -5.59 -5.88 12.73
C THR A 128 -6.15 -6.14 11.33
N LYS A 129 -6.79 -7.28 11.11
CA LYS A 129 -7.38 -7.62 9.80
C LYS A 129 -8.46 -6.62 9.37
N ALA A 130 -9.25 -6.10 10.30
CA ALA A 130 -10.31 -5.15 9.98
C ALA A 130 -9.72 -3.81 9.52
N ARG A 131 -8.64 -3.36 10.18
CA ARG A 131 -7.89 -2.17 9.79
C ARG A 131 -7.16 -2.35 8.47
N LEU A 132 -6.52 -3.51 8.24
CA LEU A 132 -5.95 -3.87 6.94
C LEU A 132 -7.01 -3.80 5.83
N ALA A 133 -8.15 -4.47 6.01
CA ALA A 133 -9.24 -4.47 5.05
C ALA A 133 -9.82 -3.07 4.81
N HIS A 134 -9.91 -2.24 5.85
CA HIS A 134 -10.34 -0.85 5.73
C HIS A 134 -9.35 -0.02 4.91
N SER A 135 -8.05 -0.13 5.22
CA SER A 135 -6.96 0.53 4.49
C SER A 135 -6.94 0.12 3.02
N THR A 136 -7.05 -1.17 2.70
CA THR A 136 -7.15 -1.67 1.32
C THR A 136 -8.38 -1.11 0.59
N LYS A 137 -9.55 -1.07 1.25
CA LYS A 137 -10.78 -0.51 0.66
C LYS A 137 -10.66 0.99 0.42
N GLN A 138 -10.00 1.71 1.32
CA GLN A 138 -9.74 3.14 1.16
C GLN A 138 -8.83 3.40 -0.03
N ALA A 139 -7.76 2.63 -0.20
CA ALA A 139 -6.87 2.75 -1.35
C ALA A 139 -7.55 2.39 -2.68
N LEU A 140 -8.38 1.34 -2.71
CA LEU A 140 -9.20 1.05 -3.90
C LEU A 140 -10.24 2.15 -4.16
N GLY A 141 -10.81 2.71 -3.09
CA GLY A 141 -11.75 3.82 -3.15
C GLY A 141 -11.15 5.09 -3.74
N SER A 142 -9.92 5.45 -3.33
CA SER A 142 -9.22 6.63 -3.85
C SER A 142 -8.92 6.50 -5.34
N ILE A 143 -8.55 5.32 -5.84
CA ILE A 143 -8.37 5.07 -7.28
C ILE A 143 -9.70 5.24 -8.02
N ILE A 144 -10.81 4.73 -7.47
CA ILE A 144 -12.13 4.88 -8.08
C ILE A 144 -12.55 6.36 -8.12
N GLU A 145 -12.28 7.12 -7.06
CA GLU A 145 -12.54 8.55 -7.01
C GLU A 145 -11.66 9.33 -8.00
N GLN A 146 -10.38 8.98 -8.10
CA GLN A 146 -9.48 9.55 -9.09
C GLN A 146 -9.99 9.29 -10.51
N LYS A 147 -10.37 8.05 -10.82
CA LYS A 147 -10.99 7.67 -12.11
C LYS A 147 -12.29 8.44 -12.39
N LYS A 148 -13.09 8.74 -11.38
CA LYS A 148 -14.30 9.57 -11.55
C LYS A 148 -13.96 11.03 -11.84
N SER A 149 -12.94 11.57 -11.17
CA SER A 149 -12.50 12.96 -11.35
C SER A 149 -11.79 13.19 -12.69
N GLN A 150 -11.08 12.17 -13.18
CA GLN A 150 -10.32 12.17 -14.42
C GLN A 150 -10.69 10.90 -15.20
N PRO A 151 -11.87 10.89 -15.84
CA PRO A 151 -12.34 9.72 -16.59
C PRO A 151 -11.39 9.40 -17.74
N PRO A 152 -11.14 8.10 -18.00
CA PRO A 152 -10.27 7.69 -19.09
C PRO A 152 -10.88 8.14 -20.42
N ILE A 153 -10.06 8.83 -21.22
CA ILE A 153 -10.45 9.27 -22.56
C ILE A 153 -10.26 8.12 -23.57
N ASN A 154 -9.33 7.21 -23.28
CA ASN A 154 -8.90 6.15 -24.16
C ASN A 154 -8.52 4.85 -23.39
N GLU A 155 -8.20 3.79 -24.14
CA GLU A 155 -7.83 2.48 -23.60
C GLU A 155 -6.57 2.48 -22.72
N LEU A 156 -5.61 3.37 -22.97
CA LEU A 156 -4.42 3.53 -22.14
C LEU A 156 -4.78 4.11 -20.77
N GLY A 157 -5.72 5.05 -20.72
CA GLY A 157 -6.28 5.55 -19.47
C GLY A 157 -7.02 4.47 -18.67
N GLU A 158 -7.77 3.59 -19.34
CA GLU A 158 -8.39 2.43 -18.68
C GLU A 158 -7.34 1.44 -18.15
N LEU A 159 -6.30 1.16 -18.95
CA LEU A 159 -5.21 0.29 -18.57
C LEU A 159 -4.44 0.82 -17.37
N TYR A 160 -4.21 2.14 -17.30
CA TYR A 160 -3.59 2.80 -16.15
C TYR A 160 -4.35 2.49 -14.86
N TYR A 161 -5.63 2.84 -14.79
CA TYR A 161 -6.42 2.63 -13.56
C TYR A 161 -6.62 1.15 -13.24
N SER A 162 -6.84 0.31 -14.25
CA SER A 162 -6.98 -1.14 -14.03
C SER A 162 -5.68 -1.76 -13.50
N SER A 163 -4.51 -1.31 -13.96
CA SER A 163 -3.22 -1.77 -13.46
C SER A 163 -2.99 -1.38 -12.00
N GLN A 164 -3.42 -0.17 -11.60
CA GLN A 164 -3.38 0.27 -10.21
C GLN A 164 -4.25 -0.61 -9.32
N THR A 165 -5.52 -0.81 -9.70
CA THR A 165 -6.42 -1.68 -8.95
C THR A 165 -5.95 -3.13 -8.92
N GLY A 166 -5.36 -3.59 -10.02
CA GLY A 166 -4.84 -4.95 -10.16
C GLY A 166 -3.68 -5.21 -9.19
N LEU A 167 -2.75 -4.27 -9.07
CA LEU A 167 -1.63 -4.40 -8.14
C LEU A 167 -2.09 -4.47 -6.68
N ILE A 168 -3.01 -3.59 -6.27
CA ILE A 168 -3.58 -3.64 -4.91
C ILE A 168 -4.31 -4.97 -4.66
N GLN A 169 -5.08 -5.46 -5.63
CA GLN A 169 -5.77 -6.74 -5.48
C GLN A 169 -4.82 -7.93 -5.44
N GLU A 170 -3.72 -7.88 -6.19
CA GLU A 170 -2.67 -8.91 -6.20
C GLU A 170 -1.97 -9.02 -4.84
N ILE A 171 -1.59 -7.88 -4.25
CA ILE A 171 -0.83 -7.82 -2.99
C ILE A 171 -1.75 -7.93 -1.76
N GLU A 172 -2.81 -7.12 -1.72
CA GLU A 172 -3.68 -6.95 -0.55
C GLU A 172 -5.02 -7.68 -0.67
N GLY A 173 -5.32 -8.36 -1.79
CA GLY A 173 -6.62 -9.01 -2.00
C GLY A 173 -7.01 -10.03 -0.93
N LYS A 174 -6.02 -10.67 -0.29
CA LYS A 174 -6.21 -11.57 0.86
C LYS A 174 -6.84 -10.87 2.07
N ASN A 175 -6.58 -9.57 2.25
CA ASN A 175 -7.09 -8.77 3.37
C ASN A 175 -8.59 -8.53 3.25
N LEU A 176 -9.16 -8.65 2.05
CA LEU A 176 -10.60 -8.50 1.79
C LEU A 176 -11.39 -9.80 2.04
N GLY A 177 -10.72 -10.90 2.40
CA GLY A 177 -11.29 -12.24 2.51
C GLY A 177 -12.17 -12.51 3.74
N LYS A 178 -12.88 -13.66 3.70
CA LYS A 178 -13.85 -14.12 4.71
C LYS A 178 -13.26 -14.44 6.09
N GLN A 179 -11.94 -14.48 6.25
CA GLN A 179 -11.28 -14.93 7.48
C GLN A 179 -11.56 -14.01 8.68
N LEU A 180 -11.91 -12.75 8.42
CA LEU A 180 -12.44 -11.79 9.40
C LEU A 180 -13.68 -12.31 10.15
N TRP A 181 -14.55 -13.07 9.49
CA TRP A 181 -15.77 -13.57 10.10
C TRP A 181 -15.53 -14.67 11.14
N ILE A 182 -14.54 -15.53 10.92
CA ILE A 182 -14.26 -16.66 11.82
C ILE A 182 -13.63 -16.14 13.11
N ASP A 183 -12.59 -15.31 13.00
CA ASP A 183 -11.94 -14.71 14.17
C ASP A 183 -12.91 -13.75 14.89
N GLY A 184 -13.74 -13.01 14.14
CA GLY A 184 -14.76 -12.11 14.70
C GLY A 184 -15.88 -12.84 15.45
N ALA A 185 -16.36 -13.96 14.92
CA ALA A 185 -17.36 -14.79 15.59
C ALA A 185 -16.81 -15.44 16.86
N LEU A 186 -15.56 -15.92 16.83
CA LEU A 186 -14.90 -16.48 18.01
C LEU A 186 -14.65 -15.43 19.09
N ALA A 187 -14.09 -14.27 18.75
CA ALA A 187 -13.87 -13.19 19.70
C ALA A 187 -15.20 -12.64 20.27
N GLY A 188 -16.21 -12.48 19.41
CA GLY A 188 -17.54 -12.02 19.80
C GLY A 188 -18.26 -13.01 20.72
N SER A 189 -18.22 -14.30 20.41
CA SER A 189 -18.85 -15.34 21.26
C SER A 189 -18.18 -15.48 22.63
N LEU A 190 -16.84 -15.45 22.69
CA LEU A 190 -16.10 -15.49 23.95
C LEU A 190 -16.33 -14.22 24.79
N SER A 191 -16.41 -13.05 24.15
CA SER A 191 -16.75 -11.78 24.81
C SER A 191 -18.18 -11.79 25.37
N ALA A 192 -19.14 -12.32 24.62
CA ALA A 192 -20.53 -12.44 25.05
C ALA A 192 -20.69 -13.42 26.22
N ALA A 193 -19.95 -14.53 26.20
CA ALA A 193 -19.90 -15.47 27.31
C ALA A 193 -19.38 -14.78 28.58
N GLU A 194 -18.26 -14.05 28.50
CA GLU A 194 -17.74 -13.33 29.66
C GLU A 194 -18.71 -12.27 30.17
N PHE A 195 -19.29 -11.48 29.28
CA PHE A 195 -20.28 -10.46 29.65
C PHE A 195 -21.45 -11.09 30.41
N THR A 196 -21.97 -12.22 29.92
CA THR A 196 -23.11 -12.90 30.53
C THR A 196 -22.77 -13.40 31.93
N VAL A 197 -21.58 -13.98 32.11
CA VAL A 197 -21.14 -14.50 33.41
C VAL A 197 -20.83 -13.36 34.38
N SER A 198 -20.15 -12.31 33.92
CA SER A 198 -19.88 -11.10 34.70
C SER A 198 -21.17 -10.42 35.16
N PHE A 199 -22.16 -10.34 34.26
CA PHE A 199 -23.47 -9.78 34.57
C PHE A 199 -24.20 -10.60 35.63
N TRP A 200 -24.18 -11.93 35.54
CA TRP A 200 -24.81 -12.79 36.53
C TRP A 200 -24.19 -12.63 37.93
N ILE A 201 -22.85 -12.53 38.00
CA ILE A 201 -22.13 -12.31 39.27
C ILE A 201 -22.47 -10.94 39.85
N VAL A 202 -22.40 -9.89 39.03
CA VAL A 202 -22.72 -8.52 39.48
C VAL A 202 -24.18 -8.39 39.91
N ALA A 203 -25.10 -9.08 39.22
CA ALA A 203 -26.51 -9.14 39.59
C ALA A 203 -26.73 -9.87 40.93
N GLN A 204 -26.00 -10.96 41.19
CA GLN A 204 -26.05 -11.68 42.47
C GLN A 204 -25.44 -10.91 43.63
N LEU A 205 -24.38 -10.12 43.38
CA LEU A 205 -23.75 -9.28 44.40
C LEU A 205 -24.63 -8.10 44.83
N GLY A 206 -25.76 -7.87 44.18
CA GLY A 206 -26.77 -6.90 44.61
C GLY A 206 -26.25 -5.47 44.63
N LEU A 207 -25.30 -5.12 43.75
CA LEU A 207 -24.71 -3.79 43.73
C LEU A 207 -25.81 -2.71 43.56
N PRO A 208 -25.79 -1.64 44.38
CA PRO A 208 -26.77 -0.57 44.31
C PRO A 208 -26.66 0.15 42.96
N GLY A 209 -27.77 0.30 42.25
CA GLY A 209 -27.77 0.95 40.91
C GLY A 209 -28.71 0.38 39.85
N GLY A 210 -29.33 -0.77 40.10
CA GLY A 210 -30.23 -1.41 39.13
C GLY A 210 -29.50 -2.03 37.93
N LEU A 211 -30.28 -2.66 37.02
CA LEU A 211 -29.75 -3.47 35.91
C LEU A 211 -28.78 -2.72 34.98
N LEU A 212 -28.93 -1.39 34.86
CA LEU A 212 -28.06 -0.55 34.02
C LEU A 212 -26.63 -0.47 34.55
N ILE A 213 -26.44 -0.19 35.84
CA ILE A 213 -25.09 -0.10 36.45
C ILE A 213 -24.44 -1.49 36.47
N GLN A 214 -25.23 -2.54 36.67
CA GLN A 214 -24.78 -3.92 36.61
C GLN A 214 -24.29 -4.30 35.19
N GLY A 215 -24.99 -3.86 34.15
CA GLY A 215 -24.58 -4.03 32.76
C GLY A 215 -23.28 -3.30 32.42
N ILE A 216 -23.08 -2.08 32.92
CA ILE A 216 -21.83 -1.32 32.73
C ILE A 216 -20.67 -2.01 33.44
N ALA A 217 -20.87 -2.45 34.69
CA ALA A 217 -19.83 -3.15 35.43
C ALA A 217 -19.45 -4.49 34.76
N ALA A 218 -20.42 -5.19 34.18
CA ALA A 218 -20.20 -6.45 33.47
C ALA A 218 -19.51 -6.29 32.10
N SER A 219 -19.58 -5.10 31.48
CA SER A 219 -18.92 -4.84 30.20
C SER A 219 -17.46 -4.41 30.34
N LEU A 220 -17.04 -3.90 31.50
CA LEU A 220 -15.68 -3.43 31.76
C LEU A 220 -14.58 -4.45 31.41
N PRO A 221 -14.67 -5.74 31.79
CA PRO A 221 -13.64 -6.72 31.42
C PRO A 221 -13.54 -6.87 29.90
N VAL A 222 -14.69 -6.95 29.21
CA VAL A 222 -14.75 -7.10 27.76
C VAL A 222 -14.17 -5.86 27.07
N THR A 223 -14.59 -4.65 27.46
CA THR A 223 -14.10 -3.41 26.85
C THR A 223 -12.60 -3.24 27.05
N LEU A 224 -12.06 -3.57 28.22
CA LEU A 224 -10.62 -3.53 28.48
C LEU A 224 -9.83 -4.47 27.56
N ILE A 225 -10.32 -5.69 27.30
CA ILE A 225 -9.68 -6.59 26.33
C ILE A 225 -9.69 -5.99 24.93
N TRP A 226 -10.83 -5.46 24.46
CA TRP A 226 -10.91 -4.89 23.12
C TRP A 226 -10.04 -3.64 22.96
N ILE A 227 -9.92 -2.81 24.01
CA ILE A 227 -8.99 -1.66 24.03
C ILE A 227 -7.54 -2.16 23.99
N ALA A 228 -7.19 -3.15 24.81
CA ALA A 228 -5.85 -3.74 24.82
C ALA A 228 -5.50 -4.36 23.47
N ALA A 229 -6.42 -5.10 22.87
CA ALA A 229 -6.27 -5.67 21.54
C ALA A 229 -6.09 -4.60 20.45
N ALA A 230 -6.85 -3.50 20.50
CA ALA A 230 -6.70 -2.39 19.57
C ALA A 230 -5.33 -1.71 19.71
N PHE A 231 -4.86 -1.52 20.94
CA PHE A 231 -3.52 -0.98 21.23
C PHE A 231 -2.42 -1.93 20.77
N GLN A 232 -2.54 -3.23 21.05
CA GLN A 232 -1.59 -4.24 20.61
C GLN A 232 -1.52 -4.33 19.07
N SER A 233 -2.68 -4.23 18.42
CA SER A 233 -2.77 -4.16 16.97
C SER A 233 -2.04 -2.94 16.41
N ASP A 234 -2.26 -1.75 16.97
CA ASP A 234 -1.60 -0.51 16.49
C ASP A 234 -0.09 -0.49 16.72
N GLN A 235 0.36 -1.01 17.87
CA GLN A 235 1.76 -0.89 18.26
C GLN A 235 2.63 -2.03 17.72
N PHE A 236 2.07 -3.24 17.54
CA PHE A 236 2.89 -4.42 17.23
C PHE A 236 2.48 -5.08 15.92
N GLU A 237 1.21 -5.46 15.77
CA GLU A 237 0.81 -6.30 14.63
C GLU A 237 0.69 -5.50 13.31
N LEU A 238 0.18 -4.26 13.34
CA LEU A 238 0.06 -3.42 12.14
C LEU A 238 1.40 -2.95 11.57
N PRO A 239 2.38 -2.48 12.38
CA PRO A 239 3.69 -2.11 11.85
C PRO A 239 4.41 -3.27 11.14
N GLU A 240 4.29 -4.49 11.69
CA GLU A 240 4.84 -5.71 11.09
C GLU A 240 4.15 -6.01 9.73
N GLU A 241 2.82 -6.06 9.70
CA GLU A 241 2.06 -6.33 8.47
C GLU A 241 2.26 -5.25 7.39
N PHE A 242 2.39 -3.98 7.79
CA PHE A 242 2.65 -2.89 6.86
C PHE A 242 4.08 -2.88 6.33
N ALA A 243 5.07 -3.23 7.14
CA ALA A 243 6.43 -3.44 6.64
C ALA A 243 6.48 -4.58 5.60
N ASP A 244 5.77 -5.67 5.86
CA ASP A 244 5.65 -6.79 4.91
C ASP A 244 4.94 -6.38 3.61
N LEU A 245 3.94 -5.49 3.68
CA LEU A 245 3.30 -4.93 2.49
C LEU A 245 4.23 -4.01 1.71
N ILE A 246 4.99 -3.12 2.37
CA ILE A 246 5.99 -2.26 1.71
C ILE A 246 6.96 -3.10 0.89
N ASN A 247 7.50 -4.17 1.47
CA ASN A 247 8.40 -5.10 0.77
C ASN A 247 7.75 -5.77 -0.46
N GLN A 248 6.42 -5.96 -0.46
CA GLN A 248 5.69 -6.51 -1.61
C GLN A 248 5.43 -5.46 -2.70
N TYR A 249 5.39 -4.16 -2.35
CA TYR A 249 5.23 -3.06 -3.29
C TYR A 249 6.54 -2.60 -3.93
N GLU A 250 7.68 -2.73 -3.23
CA GLU A 250 9.00 -2.32 -3.73
C GLU A 250 9.35 -2.84 -5.14
N PRO A 251 9.07 -4.10 -5.51
CA PRO A 251 9.37 -4.60 -6.86
C PRO A 251 8.57 -3.94 -7.98
N ALA A 252 7.47 -3.26 -7.65
CA ALA A 252 6.64 -2.54 -8.62
C ALA A 252 7.08 -1.09 -8.83
N LEU A 253 8.03 -0.59 -8.03
CA LEU A 253 8.58 0.75 -8.18
C LEU A 253 9.42 0.89 -9.45
N PHE A 254 9.27 2.02 -10.10
CA PHE A 254 10.12 2.46 -11.18
C PHE A 254 10.60 3.90 -10.91
N PRO A 255 11.92 4.14 -10.87
CA PRO A 255 13.01 3.17 -11.07
C PRO A 255 13.11 2.15 -9.90
N PRO A 256 13.69 0.94 -10.14
CA PRO A 256 13.81 -0.08 -9.10
C PRO A 256 14.61 0.40 -7.89
N ALA A 257 14.17 0.04 -6.70
CA ALA A 257 14.88 0.35 -5.47
C ALA A 257 16.26 -0.33 -5.41
N GLY A 258 17.29 0.37 -4.94
CA GLY A 258 18.61 -0.19 -4.65
C GLY A 258 19.59 -0.28 -5.83
N ILE A 259 19.26 0.29 -7.00
CA ILE A 259 20.20 0.38 -8.13
C ILE A 259 21.26 1.46 -7.87
N SER A 260 22.45 1.28 -8.45
CA SER A 260 23.51 2.30 -8.34
C SER A 260 23.14 3.58 -9.11
N GLU A 261 23.69 4.72 -8.70
CA GLU A 261 23.41 6.01 -9.39
C GLU A 261 23.82 5.99 -10.87
N GLU A 262 24.88 5.25 -11.22
CA GLU A 262 25.39 5.12 -12.58
C GLU A 262 24.43 4.29 -13.45
N GLU A 263 23.97 3.13 -12.94
CA GLU A 263 22.99 2.28 -13.62
C GLU A 263 21.64 2.99 -13.77
N LEU A 264 21.20 3.73 -12.75
CA LEU A 264 19.99 4.56 -12.82
C LEU A 264 20.11 5.60 -13.94
N GLN A 265 21.25 6.28 -14.03
CA GLN A 265 21.45 7.31 -15.03
C GLN A 265 21.44 6.74 -16.45
N GLU A 266 22.07 5.58 -16.66
CA GLU A 266 22.08 4.89 -17.95
C GLU A 266 20.67 4.43 -18.34
N LEU A 267 19.97 3.78 -17.41
CA LEU A 267 18.58 3.33 -17.61
C LEU A 267 17.66 4.49 -18.00
N LEU A 268 17.69 5.59 -17.24
CA LEU A 268 16.86 6.78 -17.53
C LEU A 268 17.19 7.41 -18.89
N ILE A 269 18.45 7.38 -19.34
CA ILE A 269 18.83 7.93 -20.66
C ILE A 269 18.23 7.08 -21.78
N VAL A 270 18.33 5.76 -21.67
CA VAL A 270 17.78 4.83 -22.66
C VAL A 270 16.26 4.98 -22.71
N GLU A 271 15.61 4.97 -21.54
CA GLU A 271 14.15 5.08 -21.41
C GLU A 271 13.61 6.38 -22.03
N ILE A 272 14.21 7.53 -21.69
CA ILE A 272 13.84 8.83 -22.27
C ILE A 272 13.99 8.83 -23.79
N GLY A 273 15.04 8.19 -24.31
CA GLY A 273 15.28 8.09 -25.74
C GLY A 273 14.15 7.35 -26.45
N GLU A 274 13.77 6.18 -25.93
CA GLU A 274 12.69 5.36 -26.47
C GLU A 274 11.33 6.07 -26.37
N GLU A 275 11.03 6.67 -25.23
CA GLU A 275 9.77 7.38 -25.01
C GLU A 275 9.62 8.60 -25.90
N LYS A 276 10.69 9.39 -26.08
CA LYS A 276 10.69 10.50 -27.04
C LYS A 276 10.48 10.03 -28.47
N ARG A 277 11.01 8.86 -28.84
CA ARG A 277 10.79 8.28 -30.17
C ARG A 277 9.33 7.87 -30.36
N ILE A 278 8.71 7.27 -29.34
CA ILE A 278 7.28 6.93 -29.34
C ILE A 278 6.44 8.22 -29.41
N ASP A 279 6.73 9.22 -28.59
CA ASP A 279 6.02 10.51 -28.60
C ASP A 279 6.12 11.21 -29.97
N ASN A 280 7.30 11.17 -30.61
CA ASN A 280 7.45 11.72 -31.97
C ASN A 280 6.60 10.94 -32.99
N ALA A 281 6.58 9.62 -32.91
CA ALA A 281 5.71 8.79 -33.75
C ALA A 281 4.23 9.11 -33.54
N VAL A 282 3.80 9.28 -32.29
CA VAL A 282 2.42 9.65 -31.94
C VAL A 282 2.05 11.03 -32.52
N LYS A 283 2.93 12.04 -32.35
CA LYS A 283 2.72 13.39 -32.92
C LYS A 283 2.60 13.35 -34.43
N PHE A 284 3.50 12.63 -35.10
CA PHE A 284 3.47 12.50 -36.55
C PHE A 284 2.18 11.87 -37.06
N VAL A 285 1.72 10.79 -36.42
CA VAL A 285 0.46 10.11 -36.77
C VAL A 285 -0.74 11.00 -36.47
N ALA A 286 -0.71 11.78 -35.38
CA ALA A 286 -1.77 12.72 -35.05
C ALA A 286 -1.88 13.88 -36.06
N GLU A 287 -0.76 14.34 -36.60
CA GLU A 287 -0.71 15.39 -37.63
C GLU A 287 -0.90 14.86 -39.07
N GLY A 288 -0.88 13.54 -39.26
CA GLY A 288 -1.05 12.87 -40.53
C GLY A 288 -2.50 12.78 -40.99
N ASP A 289 -2.70 12.34 -42.24
CA ASP A 289 -4.03 12.12 -42.80
C ASP A 289 -4.47 10.65 -42.69
N ASP A 290 -5.79 10.41 -42.74
CA ASP A 290 -6.37 9.05 -42.66
C ASP A 290 -5.88 8.10 -43.76
N SER A 291 -5.31 8.63 -44.84
CA SER A 291 -4.82 7.84 -45.96
C SER A 291 -3.44 7.22 -45.72
N GLY A 292 -2.71 7.66 -44.69
CA GLY A 292 -1.35 7.20 -44.40
C GLY A 292 -0.30 7.59 -45.45
N ARG A 293 -0.67 8.44 -46.43
CA ARG A 293 0.25 8.93 -47.47
C ARG A 293 1.14 10.05 -46.99
N LEU A 294 0.66 10.88 -46.05
CA LEU A 294 1.40 12.01 -45.50
C LEU A 294 1.65 11.78 -44.02
N LYS A 295 2.91 11.98 -43.57
CA LYS A 295 3.36 11.82 -42.17
C LYS A 295 3.07 10.43 -41.59
N ASN A 296 3.61 9.40 -42.22
CA ASN A 296 3.53 8.02 -41.75
C ASN A 296 4.71 7.62 -40.83
N LEU A 297 4.64 6.41 -40.29
CA LEU A 297 5.62 5.95 -39.30
C LEU A 297 7.07 5.93 -39.80
N PRO A 298 7.41 5.42 -41.00
CA PRO A 298 8.78 5.49 -41.51
C PRO A 298 9.30 6.93 -41.63
N MET A 299 8.43 7.90 -41.98
CA MET A 299 8.80 9.31 -41.99
C MET A 299 9.04 9.85 -40.59
N ALA A 300 8.24 9.43 -39.60
CA ALA A 300 8.42 9.83 -38.20
C ALA A 300 9.74 9.29 -37.60
N GLU A 301 10.10 8.05 -37.94
CA GLU A 301 11.38 7.45 -37.53
C GLU A 301 12.55 8.16 -38.20
N ALA A 302 12.48 8.40 -39.51
CA ALA A 302 13.51 9.13 -40.23
C ALA A 302 13.68 10.57 -39.70
N ASP A 303 12.57 11.27 -39.39
CA ASP A 303 12.61 12.61 -38.83
C ASP A 303 13.24 12.62 -37.42
N TYR A 304 12.88 11.65 -36.57
CA TYR A 304 13.50 11.49 -35.26
C TYR A 304 15.02 11.29 -35.38
N ASP A 305 15.46 10.37 -36.23
CA ASP A 305 16.89 10.06 -36.42
C ASP A 305 17.67 11.26 -36.99
N ILE A 306 17.08 12.00 -37.94
CA ILE A 306 17.67 13.23 -38.49
C ILE A 306 17.83 14.29 -37.40
N ASN A 307 16.81 14.49 -36.57
CA ASN A 307 16.87 15.47 -35.49
C ASN A 307 17.89 15.05 -34.42
N GLN A 308 17.97 13.76 -34.07
CA GLN A 308 18.97 13.25 -33.13
C GLN A 308 20.40 13.46 -33.65
N MET A 309 20.64 13.14 -34.93
CA MET A 309 21.95 13.37 -35.56
C MET A 309 22.29 14.86 -35.63
N ARG A 310 21.30 15.74 -35.88
CA ARG A 310 21.49 17.20 -35.87
C ARG A 310 21.90 17.70 -34.49
N ASP A 311 21.22 17.26 -33.44
CA ASP A 311 21.54 17.63 -32.07
C ASP A 311 22.93 17.13 -31.66
N ARG A 312 23.26 15.88 -32.04
CA ARG A 312 24.59 15.31 -31.77
C ARG A 312 25.69 16.07 -32.50
N LYS A 313 25.46 16.47 -33.75
CA LYS A 313 26.39 17.31 -34.50
C LYS A 313 26.63 18.64 -33.79
N HIS A 314 25.58 19.32 -33.33
CA HIS A 314 25.71 20.58 -32.61
C HIS A 314 26.45 20.43 -31.27
N GLN A 315 26.26 19.32 -30.55
CA GLN A 315 27.05 19.02 -29.35
C GLN A 315 28.53 18.86 -29.66
N LEU A 316 28.87 18.09 -30.70
CA LEU A 316 30.26 17.88 -31.12
C LEU A 316 30.92 19.17 -31.59
N GLU A 317 30.17 20.05 -32.27
CA GLU A 317 30.65 21.38 -32.66
C GLU A 317 30.97 22.25 -31.44
N LYS A 318 30.09 22.25 -30.41
CA LYS A 318 30.35 22.96 -29.15
C LYS A 318 31.55 22.37 -28.39
N GLU A 319 31.66 21.05 -28.32
CA GLU A 319 32.80 20.37 -27.69
C GLU A 319 34.12 20.71 -28.38
N ARG A 320 34.12 20.72 -29.73
CA ARG A 320 35.27 21.17 -30.53
C ARG A 320 35.62 22.61 -30.22
N ASP A 321 34.64 23.51 -30.22
CA ASP A 321 34.88 24.95 -30.00
C ASP A 321 35.44 25.20 -28.60
N MET A 322 34.90 24.54 -27.57
CA MET A 322 35.45 24.58 -26.21
C MET A 322 36.86 23.99 -26.12
N ALA A 323 37.15 22.92 -26.85
CA ALA A 323 38.49 22.32 -26.87
C ALA A 323 39.52 23.21 -27.58
N VAL A 324 39.10 23.91 -28.64
CA VAL A 324 39.93 24.91 -29.34
C VAL A 324 40.17 26.11 -28.42
N GLU A 325 39.14 26.62 -27.76
CA GLU A 325 39.25 27.72 -26.81
C GLU A 325 40.19 27.36 -25.64
N LYS A 326 40.03 26.18 -25.04
CA LYS A 326 40.95 25.68 -24.01
C LYS A 326 42.40 25.53 -24.49
N ARG A 327 42.64 25.23 -25.77
CA ARG A 327 44.01 25.16 -26.33
C ARG A 327 44.61 26.54 -26.62
N LEU A 328 43.77 27.53 -26.93
CA LEU A 328 44.21 28.89 -27.23
C LEU A 328 44.44 29.73 -25.96
N PHE A 329 43.79 29.35 -24.85
CA PHE A 329 43.84 30.08 -23.57
C PHE A 329 44.41 29.27 -22.39
N ALA A 330 45.07 28.14 -22.67
CA ALA A 330 45.94 27.42 -21.70
C ALA A 330 47.41 27.78 -21.94
#